data_AF-A0A0C9UGI8-F1
#
_entry.id   AF-A0A0C9UGI8-F1
#
_cell.length_a   1.000
_cell.length_b   1.000
_cell.length_c   1.000
_cell.angle_alpha   90.00
_cell.angle_beta   90.00
_cell.angle_gamma   90.00
#
_symmetry.space_group_name_H-M   'P 1'
#
loop_
_entity.id
_entity.type
_entity.pdbx_description
1 polymer ?
#
loop_
_entity_poly.entity_id
_entity_poly.type
_entity_poly.pdbx_seq_one_letter_code
_entity_poly.pdbx_strand_id
1 'polypeptide(L)'
;MSSKPLAGSRRPKRTHQKKKALDYAIKLPDNVDLSRQVRDSPHLPQASRKGTMVAMPFNQTYFQSRNLPLQSSIGGMGRLAKRLKTDHPQRPPSPANSPGPMTGGEDDGWGLDLAAIKEYQASQDVLRKKERREHYKARYRRKKQSQHRRWLEDIVPSLVPLYQRWLHETDTGRVELSSSPWLEVETRPCTCAQTPHKHSLVVGYWNRLENLDLTICQCKPASEQLMIRGLLGCAPMRPSIAFDINLLDL
;
A
#
# COMPACT_ATOMS: atom_id res chain seq x y z
N MET A 1 70.96 21.94 22.46
CA MET A 1 70.90 21.17 21.19
C MET A 1 69.51 21.37 20.61
N SER A 2 69.43 21.91 19.40
CA SER A 2 68.23 22.50 18.80
C SER A 2 67.61 21.51 17.79
N SER A 3 66.38 21.09 18.01
CA SER A 3 65.64 20.17 17.11
C SER A 3 64.58 20.94 16.33
N LYS A 4 64.79 21.07 15.03
CA LYS A 4 63.84 21.60 14.05
C LYS A 4 62.85 20.50 13.64
N PRO A 5 61.53 20.78 13.50
CA PRO A 5 60.61 19.83 12.88
C PRO A 5 60.71 19.86 11.35
N LEU A 6 60.70 18.67 10.74
CA LEU A 6 60.72 18.44 9.30
C LEU A 6 59.37 18.78 8.63
N ALA A 7 59.49 19.30 7.42
CA ALA A 7 58.47 19.83 6.55
C ALA A 7 57.34 18.85 6.16
N GLY A 8 56.14 19.41 6.03
CA GLY A 8 54.91 18.71 5.65
C GLY A 8 54.90 18.19 4.20
N SER A 9 54.57 16.91 4.07
CA SER A 9 54.26 16.23 2.83
C SER A 9 52.88 16.68 2.30
N ARG A 10 52.88 17.42 1.19
CA ARG A 10 51.67 17.73 0.42
C ARG A 10 51.24 16.50 -0.37
N ARG A 11 50.18 15.81 0.08
CA ARG A 11 49.48 14.81 -0.74
C ARG A 11 48.75 15.47 -1.92
N PRO A 12 48.94 15.03 -3.17
CA PRO A 12 48.15 15.51 -4.29
C PRO A 12 46.69 15.02 -4.16
N LYS A 13 45.74 15.94 -4.39
CA LYS A 13 44.30 15.63 -4.45
C LYS A 13 44.04 14.74 -5.68
N ARG A 14 43.67 13.48 -5.45
CA ARG A 14 43.12 12.59 -6.49
C ARG A 14 41.79 13.16 -6.96
N THR A 15 41.72 13.55 -8.23
CA THR A 15 40.47 13.84 -8.93
C THR A 15 39.67 12.56 -9.06
N HIS A 16 38.49 12.51 -8.45
CA HIS A 16 37.53 11.43 -8.62
C HIS A 16 37.00 11.48 -10.07
N GLN A 17 37.55 10.64 -10.94
CA GLN A 17 36.89 10.31 -12.20
C GLN A 17 35.56 9.62 -11.86
N LYS A 18 34.45 10.31 -12.14
CA LYS A 18 33.10 9.72 -12.16
C LYS A 18 33.09 8.60 -13.20
N LYS A 19 33.27 7.35 -12.76
CA LYS A 19 32.95 6.18 -13.56
C LYS A 19 31.46 6.26 -13.89
N LYS A 20 31.14 6.34 -15.19
CA LYS A 20 29.76 6.28 -15.69
C LYS A 20 29.14 4.98 -15.16
N ALA A 21 27.99 5.09 -14.50
CA ALA A 21 27.21 3.94 -14.07
C ALA A 21 26.90 3.08 -15.30
N LEU A 22 27.22 1.79 -15.25
CA LEU A 22 26.77 0.82 -16.23
C LEU A 22 25.25 0.73 -16.12
N ASP A 23 24.54 1.15 -17.17
CA ASP A 23 23.11 0.97 -17.31
C ASP A 23 22.83 -0.53 -17.55
N TYR A 24 22.46 -1.25 -16.50
CA TYR A 24 21.97 -2.63 -16.57
C TYR A 24 20.50 -2.72 -17.01
N ALA A 25 19.98 -1.70 -17.68
CA ALA A 25 18.62 -1.73 -18.21
C ALA A 25 18.56 -2.72 -19.37
N ILE A 26 17.86 -3.84 -19.18
CA ILE A 26 17.53 -4.80 -20.24
C ILE A 26 16.69 -4.05 -21.27
N LYS A 27 17.32 -3.63 -22.37
CA LYS A 27 16.63 -3.03 -23.51
C LYS A 27 15.99 -4.17 -24.29
N LEU A 28 14.66 -4.26 -24.23
CA LEU A 28 13.94 -5.16 -25.14
C LEU A 28 14.09 -4.63 -26.58
N PRO A 29 14.23 -5.51 -27.58
CA PRO A 29 14.27 -5.10 -28.98
C PRO A 29 12.94 -4.44 -29.39
N ASP A 30 13.04 -3.37 -30.18
CA ASP A 30 11.91 -2.49 -30.57
C ASP A 30 10.80 -3.18 -31.39
N ASN A 31 10.99 -4.45 -31.78
CA ASN A 31 10.07 -5.23 -32.63
C ASN A 31 9.22 -6.26 -31.88
N VAL A 32 9.14 -6.22 -30.55
CA VAL A 32 8.30 -7.13 -29.78
C VAL A 32 7.13 -6.36 -29.15
N ASP A 33 5.98 -6.39 -29.83
CA ASP A 33 4.72 -6.00 -29.22
C ASP A 33 4.45 -6.89 -28.02
N LEU A 34 4.38 -6.30 -26.83
CA LEU A 34 4.04 -6.98 -25.58
C LEU A 34 2.56 -7.40 -25.60
N SER A 35 2.24 -8.45 -26.37
CA SER A 35 0.96 -9.11 -26.30
C SER A 35 0.94 -10.06 -25.10
N ARG A 36 0.05 -9.80 -24.15
CA ARG A 36 -0.22 -10.74 -23.04
C ARG A 36 -0.98 -11.99 -23.48
N GLN A 37 -1.41 -12.07 -24.73
CA GLN A 37 -2.15 -13.19 -25.29
C GLN A 37 -1.37 -13.81 -26.44
N VAL A 38 -1.23 -15.13 -26.38
CA VAL A 38 -0.70 -15.95 -27.49
C VAL A 38 -1.68 -15.83 -28.65
N ARG A 39 -1.18 -15.70 -29.89
CA ARG A 39 -1.97 -15.38 -31.09
C ARG A 39 -3.15 -16.33 -31.35
N ASP A 40 -3.10 -17.54 -30.81
CA ASP A 40 -4.12 -18.58 -31.01
C ASP A 40 -4.90 -18.95 -29.72
N SER A 41 -4.82 -18.13 -28.67
CA SER A 41 -5.59 -18.38 -27.45
C SER A 41 -7.06 -18.01 -27.64
N PRO A 42 -8.02 -18.90 -27.28
CA PRO A 42 -9.44 -18.60 -27.38
C PRO A 42 -9.78 -17.33 -26.59
N HIS A 43 -10.49 -16.40 -27.22
CA HIS A 43 -10.86 -15.13 -26.62
C HIS A 43 -11.91 -15.37 -25.55
N LEU A 44 -11.47 -15.51 -24.29
CA LEU A 44 -12.39 -15.65 -23.18
C LEU A 44 -13.16 -14.33 -22.99
N PRO A 45 -14.51 -14.37 -22.88
CA PRO A 45 -15.28 -13.18 -22.56
C PRO A 45 -14.82 -12.61 -21.23
N GLN A 46 -14.88 -11.28 -21.10
CA GLN A 46 -14.47 -10.60 -19.88
C GLN A 46 -15.39 -11.03 -18.73
N ALA A 47 -14.96 -12.05 -17.98
CA ALA A 47 -15.76 -12.62 -16.90
C ALA A 47 -16.14 -11.52 -15.91
N SER A 48 -17.42 -11.39 -15.60
CA SER A 48 -17.89 -10.62 -14.45
C SER A 48 -17.03 -11.06 -13.25
N ARG A 49 -16.21 -10.17 -12.69
CA ARG A 49 -15.17 -10.49 -11.72
C ARG A 49 -15.78 -11.03 -10.41
N LYS A 50 -16.13 -12.32 -10.39
CA LYS A 50 -16.70 -13.04 -9.25
C LYS A 50 -15.55 -13.61 -8.41
N GLY A 51 -15.04 -12.80 -7.48
CA GLY A 51 -14.13 -13.24 -6.41
C GLY A 51 -12.74 -13.70 -6.87
N THR A 52 -11.87 -13.96 -5.90
CA THR A 52 -10.58 -14.65 -6.11
C THR A 52 -10.77 -16.09 -5.67
N MET A 53 -10.57 -17.04 -6.59
CA MET A 53 -10.53 -18.47 -6.28
C MET A 53 -9.08 -18.84 -5.97
N VAL A 54 -8.84 -19.42 -4.81
CA VAL A 54 -7.53 -19.98 -4.43
C VAL A 54 -7.65 -21.49 -4.47
N ALA A 55 -6.88 -22.13 -5.36
CA ALA A 55 -6.78 -23.58 -5.40
C ALA A 55 -5.86 -24.03 -4.26
N MET A 56 -6.37 -24.91 -3.40
CA MET A 56 -5.62 -25.51 -2.29
C MET A 56 -5.25 -26.96 -2.63
N PRO A 57 -4.21 -27.54 -2.02
CA PRO A 57 -3.94 -28.96 -2.13
C PRO A 57 -5.12 -29.81 -1.59
N PHE A 58 -5.18 -31.08 -2.02
CA PHE A 58 -6.25 -32.04 -1.66
C PHE A 58 -7.65 -31.75 -2.24
N ASN A 59 -7.71 -31.21 -3.47
CA ASN A 59 -8.96 -30.95 -4.20
C ASN A 59 -9.93 -29.98 -3.48
N GLN A 60 -9.43 -29.15 -2.56
CA GLN A 60 -10.23 -28.11 -1.91
C GLN A 60 -10.10 -26.80 -2.68
N THR A 61 -11.22 -26.07 -2.81
CA THR A 61 -11.24 -24.74 -3.42
C THR A 61 -11.78 -23.74 -2.40
N TYR A 62 -11.03 -22.66 -2.17
CA TYR A 62 -11.46 -21.57 -1.30
C TYR A 62 -11.90 -20.37 -2.14
N PHE A 63 -13.11 -19.87 -1.86
CA PHE A 63 -13.70 -18.75 -2.59
C PHE A 63 -13.77 -17.51 -1.69
N GLN A 64 -12.87 -16.55 -1.90
CA GLN A 64 -12.89 -15.31 -1.12
C GLN A 64 -13.92 -14.33 -1.72
N SER A 65 -15.06 -14.16 -1.05
CA SER A 65 -16.02 -13.12 -1.40
C SER A 65 -15.43 -11.73 -1.10
N ARG A 66 -15.69 -10.74 -1.97
CA ARG A 66 -15.16 -9.37 -1.81
C ARG A 66 -15.74 -8.60 -0.62
N ASN A 67 -16.77 -9.14 0.04
CA ASN A 67 -17.45 -8.49 1.15
C ASN A 67 -16.81 -8.88 2.49
N LEU A 68 -15.49 -8.83 2.59
CA LEU A 68 -14.87 -8.65 3.89
C LEU A 68 -15.31 -7.26 4.40
N PRO A 69 -15.93 -7.14 5.59
CA PRO A 69 -16.27 -5.86 6.16
C PRO A 69 -14.97 -5.14 6.51
N LEU A 70 -14.40 -4.44 5.53
CA LEU A 70 -13.55 -3.30 5.78
C LEU A 70 -14.46 -2.30 6.49
N GLN A 71 -14.52 -2.35 7.82
CA GLN A 71 -14.81 -1.16 8.63
C GLN A 71 -13.66 -0.17 8.40
N SER A 72 -13.60 0.38 7.19
CA SER A 72 -12.87 1.59 6.93
C SER A 72 -13.66 2.69 7.62
N SER A 73 -13.21 3.04 8.83
CA SER A 73 -13.39 4.35 9.44
C SER A 73 -12.80 5.40 8.50
N ILE A 74 -13.49 5.68 7.39
CA ILE A 74 -13.35 6.92 6.63
C ILE A 74 -14.44 7.81 7.22
N GLY A 75 -14.07 8.47 8.31
CA GLY A 75 -14.77 9.64 8.79
C GLY A 75 -14.64 10.76 7.77
N GLY A 76 -15.73 11.51 7.61
CA GLY A 76 -15.73 12.85 7.05
C GLY A 76 -15.99 12.94 5.55
N MET A 77 -17.06 13.67 5.21
CA MET A 77 -17.36 14.28 3.90
C MET A 77 -18.24 13.53 2.89
N GLY A 78 -19.00 12.52 3.30
CA GLY A 78 -19.91 11.79 2.39
C GLY A 78 -21.40 11.81 2.72
N ARG A 79 -21.85 12.52 3.75
CA ARG A 79 -23.26 12.48 4.19
C ARG A 79 -23.81 13.87 4.49
N LEU A 80 -23.98 14.67 3.45
CA LEU A 80 -24.80 15.89 3.47
C LEU A 80 -25.54 16.02 2.14
N ALA A 81 -26.22 14.94 1.74
CA ALA A 81 -27.14 14.96 0.60
C ALA A 81 -28.14 13.81 0.78
N LYS A 82 -29.14 14.02 1.64
CA LYS A 82 -30.47 13.36 1.66
C LYS A 82 -31.12 13.56 3.03
N ARG A 83 -31.80 14.70 3.20
CA ARG A 83 -33.04 14.87 3.97
C ARG A 83 -33.49 16.32 3.90
N LEU A 84 -34.11 16.69 2.79
CA LEU A 84 -35.15 17.72 2.77
C LEU A 84 -36.27 17.13 1.91
N LYS A 85 -37.16 16.41 2.60
CA LYS A 85 -38.46 16.03 2.08
C LYS A 85 -39.39 17.18 2.47
N THR A 86 -40.02 17.77 1.45
CA THR A 86 -41.38 18.31 1.46
C THR A 86 -41.75 19.25 2.61
N ASP A 87 -41.65 20.55 2.36
CA ASP A 87 -42.70 21.49 2.71
C ASP A 87 -43.01 22.34 1.48
N HIS A 88 -44.30 22.47 1.19
CA HIS A 88 -44.86 23.12 0.00
C HIS A 88 -45.34 24.51 0.44
N PRO A 89 -44.62 25.61 0.18
CA PRO A 89 -45.20 26.93 0.35
C PRO A 89 -46.18 27.17 -0.82
N GLN A 90 -47.37 27.65 -0.49
CA GLN A 90 -48.37 28.10 -1.46
C GLN A 90 -47.73 29.09 -2.44
N ARG A 91 -47.84 28.76 -3.72
CA ARG A 91 -47.44 29.62 -4.83
C ARG A 91 -48.45 30.78 -4.92
N PRO A 92 -48.03 32.05 -4.90
CA PRO A 92 -48.94 33.16 -5.15
C PRO A 92 -49.52 33.06 -6.58
N PRO A 93 -50.75 33.55 -6.81
CA PRO A 93 -51.36 33.53 -8.13
C PRO A 93 -50.48 34.30 -9.13
N SER A 94 -50.22 33.68 -10.28
CA SER A 94 -49.45 34.31 -11.35
C SER A 94 -50.18 35.54 -11.90
N PRO A 95 -49.48 36.63 -12.23
CA PRO A 95 -50.11 37.80 -12.84
C PRO A 95 -50.69 37.47 -14.23
N ALA A 96 -51.85 38.07 -14.54
CA ALA A 96 -52.69 37.79 -15.71
C ALA A 96 -52.15 38.29 -17.07
N ASN A 97 -50.86 38.62 -17.16
CA ASN A 97 -50.26 39.11 -18.41
C ASN A 97 -49.34 38.05 -18.99
N SER A 98 -49.93 37.12 -19.71
CA SER A 98 -49.20 36.29 -20.68
C SER A 98 -48.65 37.21 -21.77
N PRO A 99 -47.31 37.33 -21.95
CA PRO A 99 -46.80 37.93 -23.17
C PRO A 99 -47.34 37.11 -24.35
N GLY A 100 -47.75 37.82 -25.42
CA GLY A 100 -48.33 37.23 -26.61
C GLY A 100 -47.44 36.14 -27.24
N PRO A 101 -47.96 35.41 -28.23
CA PRO A 101 -47.25 34.29 -28.85
C PRO A 101 -45.89 34.79 -29.31
N MET A 102 -44.85 34.33 -28.63
CA MET A 102 -43.47 34.61 -29.01
C MET A 102 -43.30 33.91 -30.36
N THR A 103 -43.37 34.69 -31.44
CA THR A 103 -42.98 34.26 -32.79
C THR A 103 -41.46 34.10 -32.81
N GLY A 104 -40.96 33.13 -32.05
CA GLY A 104 -39.61 32.61 -32.22
C GLY A 104 -39.65 31.77 -33.49
N GLY A 105 -38.99 32.25 -34.54
CA GLY A 105 -38.76 31.43 -35.72
C GLY A 105 -38.02 30.17 -35.29
N GLU A 106 -38.26 29.05 -35.98
CA GLU A 106 -37.59 27.77 -35.70
C GLU A 106 -36.05 27.82 -35.91
N ASP A 107 -35.51 28.99 -36.24
CA ASP A 107 -34.10 29.33 -36.41
C ASP A 107 -33.45 30.02 -35.18
N ASP A 108 -34.09 30.02 -34.00
CA ASP A 108 -33.46 30.40 -32.73
C ASP A 108 -32.50 29.30 -32.22
N GLY A 109 -31.64 28.81 -33.12
CA GLY A 109 -30.45 28.08 -32.76
C GLY A 109 -29.54 29.02 -32.00
N TRP A 110 -29.55 28.94 -30.67
CA TRP A 110 -28.72 29.72 -29.73
C TRP A 110 -27.19 29.51 -29.90
N GLY A 111 -26.69 29.18 -31.09
CA GLY A 111 -25.27 29.12 -31.46
C GLY A 111 -24.43 28.15 -30.62
N LEU A 112 -25.05 27.37 -29.75
CA LEU A 112 -24.37 26.43 -28.87
C LEU A 112 -24.04 25.20 -29.68
N ASP A 113 -22.81 25.16 -30.16
CA ASP A 113 -22.24 23.97 -30.77
C ASP A 113 -22.12 22.87 -29.70
N LEU A 114 -23.17 22.04 -29.60
CA LEU A 114 -23.23 20.92 -28.68
C LEU A 114 -22.13 19.89 -28.97
N ALA A 115 -21.62 19.80 -30.20
CA ALA A 115 -20.51 18.92 -30.54
C ALA A 115 -19.21 19.48 -29.95
N ALA A 116 -18.91 20.77 -30.14
CA ALA A 116 -17.75 21.42 -29.54
C ALA A 116 -17.75 21.33 -27.99
N ILE A 117 -18.91 21.48 -27.34
CA ILE A 117 -19.02 21.32 -25.88
C ILE A 117 -18.71 19.90 -25.45
N LYS A 118 -19.23 18.88 -26.17
CA LYS A 118 -18.97 17.46 -25.87
C LYS A 118 -17.50 17.11 -26.07
N GLU A 119 -16.88 17.60 -27.14
CA GLU A 119 -15.46 17.40 -27.42
C GLU A 119 -14.59 18.05 -26.33
N TYR A 120 -14.91 19.28 -25.94
CA TYR A 120 -14.23 19.97 -24.84
C TYR A 120 -14.35 19.19 -23.53
N GLN A 121 -15.55 18.72 -23.17
CA GLN A 121 -15.75 17.90 -21.97
C GLN A 121 -14.96 16.58 -22.02
N ALA A 122 -14.96 15.89 -23.17
CA ALA A 122 -14.18 14.67 -23.36
C ALA A 122 -12.68 14.94 -23.18
N SER A 123 -12.17 16.05 -23.74
CA SER A 123 -10.77 16.46 -23.58
C SER A 123 -10.41 16.73 -22.11
N GLN A 124 -11.28 17.43 -21.38
CA GLN A 124 -11.12 17.71 -19.94
C GLN A 124 -11.15 16.42 -19.11
N ASP A 125 -11.98 15.45 -19.46
CA ASP A 125 -12.03 14.16 -18.78
C ASP A 125 -10.76 13.33 -19.01
N VAL A 126 -10.19 13.38 -20.20
CA VAL A 126 -8.90 12.73 -20.50
C VAL A 126 -7.78 13.36 -19.66
N LEU A 127 -7.74 14.70 -19.58
CA LEU A 127 -6.76 15.41 -18.74
C LEU A 127 -6.93 15.06 -17.26
N ARG A 128 -8.14 15.15 -16.72
CA ARG A 128 -8.44 14.78 -15.32
C ARG A 128 -8.09 13.32 -15.01
N LYS A 129 -8.30 12.39 -15.95
CA LYS A 129 -7.88 10.98 -15.80
C LYS A 129 -6.35 10.85 -15.79
N LYS A 130 -5.64 11.61 -16.64
CA LYS A 130 -4.18 11.62 -16.70
C LYS A 130 -3.58 12.17 -15.40
N GLU A 131 -4.04 13.33 -14.93
CA GLU A 131 -3.63 13.93 -13.66
C GLU A 131 -3.89 12.99 -12.48
N ARG A 132 -5.07 12.36 -12.44
CA ARG A 132 -5.41 11.38 -11.40
C ARG A 132 -4.44 10.20 -11.40
N ARG A 133 -4.09 9.66 -12.59
CA ARG A 133 -3.09 8.58 -12.73
C ARG A 133 -1.72 9.03 -12.25
N GLU A 134 -1.28 10.23 -12.60
CA GLU A 134 0.01 10.79 -12.17
C GLU A 134 0.06 11.00 -10.65
N HIS A 135 -1.01 11.55 -10.08
CA HIS A 135 -1.16 11.70 -8.63
C HIS A 135 -1.08 10.35 -7.90
N TYR A 136 -1.79 9.31 -8.37
CA TYR A 136 -1.69 7.97 -7.77
C TYR A 136 -0.30 7.36 -7.91
N LYS A 137 0.36 7.51 -9.06
CA LYS A 137 1.75 7.07 -9.26
C LYS A 137 2.69 7.77 -8.28
N ALA A 138 2.57 9.09 -8.12
CA ALA A 138 3.38 9.86 -7.18
C ALA A 138 3.13 9.45 -5.72
N ARG A 139 1.86 9.26 -5.33
CA ARG A 139 1.49 8.76 -4.00
C ARG A 139 2.05 7.37 -3.73
N TYR A 140 1.96 6.46 -4.69
CA TYR A 140 2.49 5.10 -4.57
C TYR A 140 4.03 5.11 -4.41
N ARG A 141 4.74 5.90 -5.22
CA ARG A 141 6.19 6.08 -5.10
C ARG A 141 6.59 6.58 -3.71
N ARG A 142 5.92 7.63 -3.21
CA ARG A 142 6.14 8.16 -1.85
C ARG A 142 5.91 7.08 -0.79
N LYS A 143 4.80 6.34 -0.88
CA LYS A 143 4.48 5.25 0.05
C LYS A 143 5.54 4.15 0.06
N LYS A 144 6.09 3.79 -1.11
CA LYS A 144 7.17 2.79 -1.22
C LYS A 144 8.48 3.30 -0.62
N GLN A 145 8.84 4.55 -0.90
CA GLN A 145 10.03 5.19 -0.33
C GLN A 145 9.95 5.30 1.20
N SER A 146 8.82 5.74 1.74
CA SER A 146 8.63 5.83 3.20
C SER A 146 8.69 4.46 3.88
N GLN A 147 8.15 3.41 3.26
CA GLN A 147 8.27 2.04 3.78
C GLN A 147 9.71 1.56 3.76
N HIS A 148 10.41 1.73 2.65
CA HIS A 148 11.82 1.34 2.53
C HIS A 148 12.70 2.06 3.55
N ARG A 149 12.53 3.39 3.68
CA ARG A 149 13.22 4.19 4.67
C ARG A 149 12.97 3.66 6.08
N ARG A 150 11.71 3.42 6.44
CA ARG A 150 11.33 2.90 7.76
C ARG A 150 11.90 1.52 8.07
N TRP A 151 11.96 0.64 7.06
CA TRP A 151 12.64 -0.64 7.20
C TRP A 151 14.11 -0.44 7.56
N LEU A 152 14.83 0.41 6.83
CA LEU A 152 16.26 0.61 7.03
C LEU A 152 16.61 1.39 8.30
N GLU A 153 15.85 2.43 8.62
CA GLU A 153 16.18 3.38 9.68
C GLU A 153 15.62 2.95 11.05
N ASP A 154 14.42 2.38 11.09
CA ASP A 154 13.73 2.10 12.35
C ASP A 154 13.67 0.59 12.66
N ILE A 155 13.15 -0.20 11.72
CA ILE A 155 12.71 -1.58 12.01
C ILE A 155 13.88 -2.56 11.99
N VAL A 156 14.68 -2.60 10.92
CA VAL A 156 15.83 -3.53 10.86
C VAL A 156 16.79 -3.29 12.03
N PRO A 157 17.21 -2.05 12.33
CA PRO A 157 18.11 -1.80 13.46
C PRO A 157 17.55 -2.25 14.81
N SER A 158 16.23 -2.12 15.05
CA SER A 158 15.63 -2.60 16.30
C SER A 158 15.51 -4.13 16.37
N LEU A 159 15.39 -4.79 15.22
CA LEU A 159 15.28 -6.25 15.14
C LEU A 159 16.62 -6.98 15.24
N VAL A 160 17.72 -6.39 14.76
CA VAL A 160 19.07 -7.01 14.82
C VAL A 160 19.43 -7.50 16.24
N PRO A 161 19.34 -6.69 17.32
CA PRO A 161 19.71 -7.16 18.66
C PRO A 161 18.76 -8.25 19.17
N LEU A 162 17.47 -8.20 18.79
CA LEU A 162 16.50 -9.23 19.17
C LEU A 162 16.79 -10.55 18.46
N TYR A 163 17.14 -10.48 17.17
CA TYR A 163 17.55 -11.63 16.39
C TYR A 163 18.83 -12.27 16.94
N GLN A 164 19.84 -11.47 17.30
CA GLN A 164 21.07 -11.98 17.91
C GLN A 164 20.81 -12.68 19.24
N ARG A 165 19.92 -12.12 20.07
CA ARG A 165 19.49 -12.77 21.32
C ARG A 165 18.78 -14.09 21.04
N TRP A 166 17.84 -14.07 20.11
CA TRP A 166 17.10 -15.27 19.69
C TRP A 166 18.04 -16.37 19.19
N LEU A 167 19.05 -16.03 18.37
CA LEU A 167 20.06 -16.97 17.90
C LEU A 167 20.86 -17.61 19.04
N HIS A 168 21.22 -16.81 20.05
CA HIS A 168 21.96 -17.28 21.22
C HIS A 168 21.10 -18.20 22.09
N GLU A 169 19.80 -17.93 22.23
CA GLU A 169 18.88 -18.74 23.03
C GLU A 169 18.50 -20.06 22.33
N THR A 170 18.44 -20.07 21.00
CA THR A 170 17.99 -21.24 20.20
C THR A 170 19.12 -22.11 19.66
N ASP A 171 20.38 -21.77 19.96
CA ASP A 171 21.58 -22.37 19.35
C ASP A 171 21.43 -22.46 17.82
N THR A 172 21.29 -21.30 17.16
CA THR A 172 21.06 -21.16 15.71
C THR A 172 19.71 -21.69 15.20
N GLY A 173 18.66 -21.60 16.01
CA GLY A 173 17.30 -22.02 15.60
C GLY A 173 17.05 -23.53 15.68
N ARG A 174 18.00 -24.31 16.21
CA ARG A 174 17.92 -25.78 16.31
C ARG A 174 17.10 -26.25 17.51
N VAL A 175 17.07 -25.45 18.57
CA VAL A 175 16.32 -25.74 19.79
C VAL A 175 15.07 -24.87 19.83
N GLU A 176 13.90 -25.49 19.97
CA GLU A 176 12.66 -24.75 20.20
C GLU A 176 12.78 -23.98 21.52
N LEU A 177 12.50 -22.68 21.48
CA LEU A 177 12.43 -21.87 22.69
C LEU A 177 11.35 -22.42 23.62
N SER A 178 11.75 -22.79 24.83
CA SER A 178 10.80 -23.00 25.92
C SER A 178 9.99 -21.72 26.10
N SER A 179 8.69 -21.81 26.40
CA SER A 179 7.71 -20.74 26.21
C SER A 179 7.88 -19.44 27.03
N SER A 180 9.01 -19.23 27.70
CA SER A 180 9.25 -18.13 28.64
C SER A 180 9.47 -16.75 28.01
N PRO A 181 10.24 -16.54 26.91
CA PRO A 181 10.72 -15.19 26.58
C PRO A 181 9.64 -14.25 26.02
N TRP A 182 8.67 -14.79 25.27
CA TRP A 182 7.57 -13.96 24.75
C TRP A 182 6.49 -13.66 25.78
N LEU A 183 6.31 -14.53 26.78
CA LEU A 183 5.34 -14.31 27.85
C LEU A 183 5.72 -13.07 28.67
N GLU A 184 7.03 -12.84 28.89
CA GLU A 184 7.52 -11.61 29.53
C GLU A 184 7.16 -10.36 28.72
N VAL A 185 7.27 -10.43 27.39
CA VAL A 185 6.95 -9.30 26.51
C VAL A 185 5.45 -9.02 26.53
N GLU A 186 4.64 -10.08 26.55
CA GLU A 186 3.18 -9.98 26.59
C GLU A 186 2.69 -9.42 27.93
N THR A 187 3.27 -9.87 29.05
CA THR A 187 2.91 -9.44 30.41
C THR A 187 3.41 -8.04 30.77
N ARG A 188 4.44 -7.51 30.10
CA ARG A 188 4.90 -6.12 30.33
C ARG A 188 3.74 -5.12 30.19
N PRO A 189 3.45 -4.25 31.16
CA PRO A 189 2.39 -3.26 31.01
C PRO A 189 2.73 -2.26 29.88
N CYS A 190 1.75 -1.82 29.09
CA CYS A 190 2.00 -0.69 28.17
C CYS A 190 2.12 0.60 28.98
N THR A 191 3.14 1.39 28.68
CA THR A 191 3.27 2.78 29.16
C THR A 191 2.70 3.79 28.17
N CYS A 192 2.37 3.34 26.96
CA CYS A 192 1.60 4.12 26.01
C CYS A 192 0.20 4.37 26.60
N ALA A 193 -0.21 5.62 26.74
CA ALA A 193 -1.60 5.97 27.08
C ALA A 193 -2.61 5.63 25.94
N GLN A 194 -2.23 4.74 25.01
CA GLN A 194 -3.02 4.33 23.87
C GLN A 194 -3.64 2.97 24.14
N THR A 195 -4.88 2.80 23.68
CA THR A 195 -5.59 1.53 23.76
C THR A 195 -4.85 0.47 22.92
N PRO A 196 -4.44 -0.66 23.51
CA PRO A 196 -3.83 -1.74 22.75
C PRO A 196 -4.81 -2.30 21.71
N HIS A 197 -4.30 -2.66 20.54
CA HIS A 197 -5.10 -3.23 19.46
C HIS A 197 -4.73 -4.69 19.23
N LYS A 198 -5.73 -5.57 19.23
CA LYS A 198 -5.55 -6.97 18.84
C LYS A 198 -5.40 -7.07 17.32
N HIS A 199 -4.37 -7.77 16.87
CA HIS A 199 -4.03 -7.94 15.47
C HIS A 199 -3.77 -9.42 15.19
N SER A 200 -4.68 -10.02 14.43
CA SER A 200 -4.58 -11.41 14.00
C SER A 200 -3.76 -11.50 12.72
N LEU A 201 -2.83 -12.45 12.66
CA LEU A 201 -2.00 -12.72 11.49
C LEU A 201 -1.77 -14.22 11.31
N VAL A 202 -1.45 -14.62 10.08
CA VAL A 202 -1.13 -16.01 9.76
C VAL A 202 0.37 -16.22 9.84
N VAL A 203 0.81 -17.29 10.50
CA VAL A 203 2.22 -17.67 10.63
C VAL A 203 2.46 -18.93 9.81
N GLY A 204 3.46 -18.87 8.93
CA GLY A 204 3.97 -20.02 8.20
C GLY A 204 5.20 -20.62 8.86
N TYR A 205 5.05 -21.84 9.36
CA TYR A 205 6.16 -22.72 9.74
C TYR A 205 6.49 -23.65 8.57
N TRP A 206 7.60 -24.39 8.68
CA TRP A 206 7.99 -25.37 7.66
C TRP A 206 6.90 -26.41 7.34
N ASN A 207 6.17 -26.86 8.37
CA ASN A 207 5.21 -27.96 8.27
C ASN A 207 3.74 -27.56 8.44
N ARG A 208 3.43 -26.31 8.79
CA ARG A 208 2.07 -25.88 9.14
C ARG A 208 1.83 -24.38 9.01
N LEU A 209 0.56 -24.01 8.96
CA LEU A 209 0.08 -22.63 9.04
C LEU A 209 -0.76 -22.48 10.31
N GLU A 210 -0.49 -21.44 11.10
CA GLU A 210 -1.20 -21.15 12.34
C GLU A 210 -1.70 -19.71 12.37
N ASN A 211 -2.77 -19.44 13.12
CA ASN A 211 -3.21 -18.07 13.38
C ASN A 211 -2.60 -17.61 14.70
N LEU A 212 -1.98 -16.44 14.69
CA LEU A 212 -1.37 -15.81 15.85
C LEU A 212 -2.03 -14.45 16.09
N ASP A 213 -2.50 -14.25 17.31
CA ASP A 213 -3.06 -12.97 17.75
C ASP A 213 -2.01 -12.20 18.56
N LEU A 214 -1.71 -10.98 18.10
CA LEU A 214 -0.80 -10.07 18.79
C LEU A 214 -1.54 -8.88 19.38
N THR A 215 -1.07 -8.40 20.53
CA THR A 215 -1.54 -7.15 21.10
C THR A 215 -0.55 -6.05 20.77
N ILE A 216 -0.85 -5.24 19.76
CA ILE A 216 0.06 -4.20 19.24
C ILE A 216 -0.23 -2.84 19.89
N CYS A 217 0.84 -2.15 20.25
CA CYS A 217 0.82 -0.76 20.66
C CYS A 217 2.14 -0.07 20.27
N GLN A 218 2.29 1.24 20.58
CA GLN A 218 3.55 1.95 20.29
C GLN A 218 4.74 1.41 21.08
N CYS A 219 4.53 0.93 22.31
CA CYS A 219 5.59 0.35 23.14
C CYS A 219 5.91 -1.11 22.80
N LYS A 220 5.02 -1.79 22.06
CA LYS A 220 5.17 -3.20 21.67
C LYS A 220 4.82 -3.33 20.18
N PRO A 221 5.73 -2.93 19.29
CA PRO A 221 5.49 -3.07 17.86
C PRO A 221 5.41 -4.55 17.47
N ALA A 222 4.62 -4.86 16.44
CA ALA A 222 4.43 -6.24 15.97
C ALA A 222 5.75 -6.90 15.56
N SER A 223 6.65 -6.14 14.93
CA SER A 223 7.94 -6.65 14.47
C SER A 223 8.78 -7.22 15.60
N GLU A 224 8.84 -6.55 16.75
CA GLU A 224 9.60 -7.02 17.92
C GLU A 224 8.93 -8.24 18.56
N GLN A 225 7.60 -8.21 18.71
CA GLN A 225 6.85 -9.35 19.25
C GLN A 225 6.98 -10.61 18.41
N LEU A 226 7.07 -10.48 17.09
CA LEU A 226 7.30 -11.58 16.17
C LEU A 226 8.74 -12.09 16.26
N MET A 227 9.73 -11.19 16.27
CA MET A 227 11.15 -11.58 16.32
C MET A 227 11.51 -12.35 17.58
N ILE A 228 10.92 -11.97 18.73
CA ILE A 228 11.12 -12.69 20.00
C ILE A 228 10.54 -14.11 19.95
N ARG A 229 9.56 -14.36 19.07
CA ARG A 229 9.00 -15.69 18.79
C ARG A 229 9.75 -16.43 17.68
N GLY A 230 10.84 -15.88 17.14
CA GLY A 230 11.54 -16.45 15.99
C GLY A 230 10.80 -16.28 14.67
N LEU A 231 9.92 -15.28 14.57
CA LEU A 231 9.10 -15.02 13.38
C LEU A 231 9.47 -13.69 12.73
N LEU A 232 9.43 -13.64 11.39
CA LEU A 232 9.62 -12.42 10.61
C LEU A 232 8.33 -12.06 9.84
N GLY A 233 7.80 -10.87 10.11
CA GLY A 233 6.62 -10.35 9.42
C GLY A 233 6.92 -9.81 8.03
N CYS A 234 5.99 -9.97 7.08
CA CYS A 234 6.13 -9.45 5.72
C CYS A 234 6.01 -7.91 5.59
N ALA A 235 5.60 -7.23 6.66
CA ALA A 235 5.40 -5.79 6.69
C ALA A 235 5.85 -5.21 8.04
N PRO A 236 6.33 -3.95 8.07
CA PRO A 236 7.02 -3.41 9.24
C PRO A 236 6.07 -3.09 10.41
N MET A 237 4.84 -2.67 10.11
CA MET A 237 3.91 -2.12 11.13
C MET A 237 2.76 -3.04 11.47
N ARG A 238 2.17 -3.69 10.45
CA ARG A 238 0.99 -4.55 10.57
C ARG A 238 1.12 -5.70 9.57
N PRO A 239 1.96 -6.69 9.87
CA PRO A 239 2.12 -7.86 9.00
C PRO A 239 0.82 -8.66 8.99
N SER A 240 0.31 -8.99 7.81
CA SER A 240 -0.81 -9.93 7.67
C SER A 240 -0.34 -11.39 7.71
N ILE A 241 0.93 -11.61 7.36
CA ILE A 241 1.59 -12.91 7.38
C ILE A 241 2.99 -12.76 7.98
N ALA A 242 3.42 -13.77 8.71
CA ALA A 242 4.78 -13.92 9.22
C ALA A 242 5.30 -15.32 8.90
N PHE A 243 6.62 -15.46 8.86
CA PHE A 243 7.29 -16.72 8.57
C PHE A 243 8.28 -17.03 9.68
N ASP A 244 8.45 -18.31 9.97
CA ASP A 244 9.55 -18.79 10.81
C ASP A 244 10.89 -18.36 10.21
N ILE A 245 11.79 -17.84 11.03
CA ILE A 245 13.14 -17.45 10.60
C ILE A 245 13.89 -18.65 10.02
N ASN A 246 13.68 -19.85 10.58
CA ASN A 246 14.28 -21.08 10.07
C ASN A 246 13.82 -21.43 8.65
N LEU A 247 12.65 -20.95 8.22
CA LEU A 247 12.16 -21.12 6.85
C LEU A 247 12.91 -20.23 5.84
N LEU A 248 13.52 -19.14 6.30
CA LEU A 248 14.15 -18.13 5.45
C LEU A 248 15.61 -18.41 5.13
N ASP A 249 16.26 -19.31 5.88
CA ASP A 249 17.70 -19.66 5.74
C ASP A 249 17.94 -20.91 4.86
N LEU A 250 16.89 -21.37 4.15
CA LEU A 250 16.92 -22.53 3.26
C LEU A 250 17.41 -22.23 1.85
#